data_AF-A0AAD8IVQ5-F1
#
_entry.id   AF-A0AAD8IVQ5-F1
#
_cell.length_a   1.000
_cell.length_b   1.000
_cell.length_c   1.000
_cell.angle_alpha   90.00
_cell.angle_beta   90.00
_cell.angle_gamma   90.00
#
_symmetry.space_group_name_H-M   'P 1'
#
loop_
_entity.id
_entity.type
_entity.pdbx_description
1 polymer ?
#
loop_
_entity_poly.entity_id
_entity_poly.type
_entity_poly.pdbx_seq_one_letter_code
_entity_poly.pdbx_strand_id
1 'polypeptide(L)'
;MASGPGSQSNSVVAWIYVDGNIRQTQLDGFVYDKWVLKHVKLYTSMKFNDLCDVLCSKLKIDRSKYGLKLFYRCKNPDDMKYGIVPIEDDDDVELMFGVVVSKGTHIQNDLECSSNHL
;
A
#
# COMPACT_ATOMS: atom_id res chain seq x y z
N MET A 1 11.58 -13.49 37.69
CA MET A 1 10.97 -13.67 36.36
C MET A 1 10.41 -12.33 35.95
N ALA A 2 11.10 -11.62 35.06
CA ALA A 2 10.71 -10.29 34.62
C ALA A 2 10.39 -10.33 33.13
N SER A 3 9.20 -9.84 32.83
CA SER A 3 8.49 -9.65 31.56
C SER A 3 9.36 -9.64 30.31
N GLY A 4 9.04 -10.54 29.38
CA GLY A 4 9.58 -10.49 28.01
C GLY A 4 9.16 -9.20 27.30
N PRO A 5 9.94 -8.69 26.34
CA PRO A 5 9.56 -7.54 25.55
C PRO A 5 8.29 -7.90 24.77
N GLY A 6 7.16 -7.33 25.17
CA GLY A 6 5.94 -7.38 24.39
C GLY A 6 6.25 -6.83 23.00
N SER A 7 6.16 -7.69 21.99
CA SER A 7 6.33 -7.32 20.58
C SER A 7 5.31 -6.22 20.27
N GLN A 8 5.75 -4.96 20.30
CA GLN A 8 4.96 -3.86 19.80
C GLN A 8 4.86 -4.07 18.29
N SER A 9 3.70 -4.53 17.85
CA SER A 9 3.41 -4.68 16.43
C SER A 9 3.49 -3.30 15.79
N ASN A 10 4.56 -3.06 15.02
CA ASN A 10 4.71 -1.83 14.27
C ASN A 10 3.54 -1.69 13.29
N SER A 11 3.01 -0.48 13.18
CA SER A 11 1.88 -0.19 12.31
C SER A 11 2.12 1.08 11.54
N VAL A 12 1.66 1.12 10.30
CA VAL A 12 1.75 2.27 9.40
C VAL A 12 0.35 2.71 8.99
N VAL A 13 0.21 3.97 8.59
CA VAL A 13 -1.05 4.49 8.02
C VAL A 13 -0.89 4.61 6.52
N ALA A 14 -1.58 3.75 5.77
CA ALA A 14 -1.64 3.78 4.32
C ALA A 14 -2.70 4.76 3.83
N TRP A 15 -2.40 5.45 2.73
CA TRP A 15 -3.29 6.40 2.07
C TRP A 15 -3.84 5.70 0.83
N ILE A 16 -5.12 5.37 0.84
CA ILE A 16 -5.72 4.48 -0.16
C ILE A 16 -6.39 5.30 -1.27
N TYR A 17 -6.10 4.95 -2.51
CA TYR A 17 -6.65 5.57 -3.72
C TYR A 17 -7.36 4.48 -4.53
N VAL A 18 -8.51 4.77 -5.13
CA VAL A 18 -9.34 3.78 -5.84
C VAL A 18 -9.90 4.40 -7.12
N ASP A 19 -10.03 3.61 -8.19
CA ASP A 19 -10.64 3.99 -9.47
C ASP A 19 -10.05 5.27 -10.11
N GLY A 20 -8.73 5.38 -10.11
CA GLY A 20 -7.98 6.51 -10.67
C GLY A 20 -7.02 6.10 -11.79
N ASN A 21 -6.49 7.09 -12.50
CA ASN A 21 -5.37 6.86 -13.41
C ASN A 21 -4.06 7.28 -12.74
N ILE A 22 -3.05 6.46 -12.94
CA ILE A 22 -1.67 6.83 -12.65
C ILE A 22 -1.14 7.60 -13.86
N ARG A 23 -0.73 8.84 -13.64
CA ARG A 23 -0.14 9.70 -14.67
C ARG A 23 1.33 9.91 -14.39
N GLN A 24 2.15 9.81 -15.42
CA GLN A 24 3.56 10.16 -15.32
C GLN A 24 3.75 11.66 -15.54
N THR A 25 4.47 12.30 -14.64
CA THR A 25 4.84 13.70 -14.68
C THR A 25 6.36 13.83 -14.72
N GLN A 26 6.87 14.92 -15.33
CA GLN A 26 8.31 15.15 -15.39
C GLN A 26 8.92 15.47 -14.02
N LEU A 27 8.16 16.15 -13.15
CA LEU A 27 8.61 16.62 -11.84
C LEU A 27 8.60 15.49 -10.80
N ASP A 28 7.45 14.85 -10.63
CA ASP A 28 7.19 13.96 -9.49
C ASP A 28 7.28 12.47 -9.85
N GLY A 29 7.44 12.13 -11.14
CA GLY A 29 7.26 10.75 -11.60
C GLY A 29 5.78 10.40 -11.65
N PHE A 30 5.39 9.24 -11.12
CA PHE A 30 4.00 8.80 -11.15
C PHE A 30 3.16 9.47 -10.07
N VAL A 31 1.97 9.95 -10.45
CA VAL A 31 1.01 10.63 -9.58
C VAL A 31 -0.39 10.07 -9.84
N TYR A 32 -1.17 9.88 -8.79
CA TYR A 32 -2.58 9.51 -8.91
C TYR A 32 -3.44 10.75 -9.22
N ASP A 33 -4.33 10.64 -10.20
CA ASP A 33 -5.23 11.74 -10.58
C ASP A 33 -6.49 11.87 -9.71
N LYS A 34 -6.58 11.04 -8.66
CA LYS A 34 -7.65 11.05 -7.66
C LYS A 34 -7.13 11.44 -6.29
N TRP A 35 -8.05 11.94 -5.48
CA TRP A 35 -7.81 12.24 -4.08
C TRP A 35 -7.79 10.96 -3.25
N VAL A 36 -7.11 11.01 -2.10
CA VAL A 36 -7.11 9.93 -1.11
C VAL A 36 -8.56 9.62 -0.71
N LEU A 37 -8.98 8.38 -0.90
CA LEU A 37 -10.29 7.91 -0.49
C LEU A 37 -10.35 7.64 1.02
N LYS A 38 -9.29 7.03 1.57
CA LYS A 38 -9.29 6.59 2.97
C LYS A 38 -7.88 6.46 3.55
N HIS A 39 -7.76 6.68 4.85
CA HIS A 39 -6.57 6.30 5.61
C HIS A 39 -6.82 4.97 6.32
N VAL A 40 -5.93 4.00 6.13
CA VAL A 40 -6.06 2.66 6.71
C VAL A 40 -4.82 2.32 7.52
N LYS A 41 -5.02 1.95 8.79
CA LYS A 41 -3.94 1.43 9.64
C LYS A 41 -3.63 -0.01 9.21
N LEU A 42 -2.38 -0.26 8.83
CA LEU A 42 -1.84 -1.57 8.46
C LEU A 42 -0.79 -1.99 9.49
N TYR A 43 -0.77 -3.28 9.83
CA TYR A 43 0.27 -3.84 10.68
C TYR A 43 1.40 -4.37 9.79
N THR A 44 2.65 -4.09 10.15
CA THR A 44 3.81 -4.46 9.32
C THR A 44 4.06 -5.97 9.29
N SER A 45 3.34 -6.74 10.10
CA SER A 45 3.38 -8.21 10.11
C SER A 45 2.30 -8.85 9.22
N MET A 46 1.49 -8.05 8.50
CA MET A 46 0.45 -8.56 7.61
C MET A 46 1.07 -9.25 6.39
N LYS A 47 0.43 -10.34 5.95
CA LYS A 47 0.69 -11.00 4.67
C LYS A 47 -0.19 -10.43 3.57
N PHE A 48 0.07 -10.79 2.31
CA PHE A 48 -0.66 -10.30 1.15
C PHE A 48 -2.16 -10.58 1.21
N ASN A 49 -2.53 -11.79 1.61
CA ASN A 49 -3.94 -12.14 1.76
C ASN A 49 -4.65 -11.32 2.86
N ASP A 50 -3.98 -11.10 4.00
CA ASP A 50 -4.53 -10.29 5.09
C ASP A 50 -4.69 -8.83 4.65
N LEU A 51 -3.70 -8.30 3.92
CA LEU A 51 -3.75 -6.97 3.33
C LEU A 51 -4.95 -6.84 2.39
N CYS A 52 -5.13 -7.80 1.48
CA CYS A 52 -6.28 -7.83 0.58
C CYS A 52 -7.61 -7.85 1.34
N ASP A 53 -7.73 -8.67 2.38
CA ASP A 53 -8.96 -8.78 3.17
C ASP A 53 -9.27 -7.50 3.94
N VAL A 54 -8.26 -6.88 4.54
CA VAL A 54 -8.40 -5.59 5.21
C VAL A 54 -8.87 -4.53 4.22
N LEU A 55 -8.30 -4.47 3.03
CA LEU A 55 -8.68 -3.47 2.03
C LEU A 55 -10.07 -3.73 1.46
N CYS A 56 -10.40 -4.97 1.10
CA CYS A 56 -11.76 -5.34 0.69
C CYS A 56 -12.79 -4.90 1.73
N SER A 57 -12.54 -5.20 3.00
CA SER A 57 -13.42 -4.82 4.11
C SER A 57 -13.55 -3.30 4.25
N LYS A 58 -12.42 -2.56 4.22
CA LYS A 58 -12.42 -1.11 4.40
C LYS A 58 -13.00 -0.34 3.23
N LEU A 59 -12.87 -0.88 2.01
CA LEU A 59 -13.37 -0.30 0.77
C LEU A 59 -14.77 -0.82 0.39
N LYS A 60 -15.30 -1.81 1.13
CA LYS A 60 -16.58 -2.49 0.83
C LYS A 60 -16.59 -3.13 -0.55
N ILE A 61 -15.48 -3.76 -0.92
CA ILE A 61 -15.30 -4.45 -2.20
C ILE A 61 -15.55 -5.95 -1.99
N ASP A 62 -16.34 -6.53 -2.88
CA ASP A 62 -16.61 -7.97 -2.89
C ASP A 62 -15.44 -8.72 -3.53
N ARG A 63 -14.59 -9.33 -2.69
CA ARG A 63 -13.42 -10.11 -3.10
C ARG A 63 -13.77 -11.30 -4.00
N SER A 64 -15.00 -11.82 -3.91
CA SER A 64 -15.45 -12.96 -4.73
C SER A 64 -15.76 -12.57 -6.17
N LYS A 65 -15.98 -11.27 -6.42
CA LYS A 65 -16.32 -10.72 -7.74
C LYS A 65 -15.19 -9.93 -8.36
N TYR A 66 -14.32 -9.35 -7.55
CA TYR A 66 -13.31 -8.40 -8.00
C TYR A 66 -11.93 -8.77 -7.46
N GLY A 67 -10.97 -8.94 -8.38
CA GLY A 67 -9.57 -9.11 -8.01
C GLY A 67 -8.94 -7.74 -7.74
N LEU A 68 -8.42 -7.51 -6.54
CA LEU A 68 -7.69 -6.27 -6.27
C LEU A 68 -6.35 -6.32 -7.02
N LYS A 69 -6.03 -5.28 -7.78
CA LYS A 69 -4.65 -5.03 -8.23
C LYS A 69 -4.06 -3.97 -7.34
N LEU A 70 -3.07 -4.36 -6.56
CA LEU A 70 -2.46 -3.53 -5.54
C LEU A 70 -1.16 -2.95 -6.08
N PHE A 71 -0.91 -1.67 -5.78
CA PHE A 71 0.38 -1.03 -6.02
C PHE A 71 0.79 -0.28 -4.76
N TYR A 72 2.07 0.07 -4.64
CA TYR A 72 2.49 1.14 -3.75
C TYR A 72 3.36 2.14 -4.49
N ARG A 73 3.37 3.37 -3.98
CA ARG A 73 4.15 4.47 -4.54
C ARG A 73 5.33 4.77 -3.62
N CYS A 74 6.53 4.72 -4.17
CA CYS A 74 7.73 5.03 -3.39
C CYS A 74 8.70 5.91 -4.19
N LYS A 75 9.44 6.75 -3.47
CA LYS A 75 10.44 7.63 -4.08
C LYS A 75 11.71 6.82 -4.40
N ASN A 76 12.09 6.81 -5.66
CA ASN A 76 13.35 6.23 -6.13
C ASN A 76 14.51 7.11 -5.60
N PRO A 77 15.52 6.51 -4.93
CA PRO A 77 16.65 7.26 -4.40
C PRO A 77 17.52 7.92 -5.48
N ASP A 78 17.56 7.38 -6.70
CA ASP A 78 18.51 7.81 -7.73
C ASP A 78 18.07 9.09 -8.44
N ASP A 79 16.81 9.15 -8.86
CA ASP A 79 16.25 10.29 -9.61
C ASP A 79 15.31 11.17 -8.79
N MET A 80 15.06 10.79 -7.52
CA MET A 80 14.16 11.47 -6.60
C MET A 80 12.71 11.57 -7.11
N LYS A 81 12.29 10.72 -8.05
CA LYS A 81 10.91 10.65 -8.56
C LYS A 81 10.15 9.49 -7.93
N TYR A 82 8.82 9.57 -7.92
CA TYR A 82 7.98 8.48 -7.44
C TYR A 82 7.81 7.42 -8.53
N GLY A 83 8.16 6.19 -8.17
CA GLY A 83 7.86 4.95 -8.90
C GLY A 83 6.57 4.31 -8.38
N ILE A 84 5.99 3.45 -9.20
CA ILE A 84 4.88 2.56 -8.84
C ILE A 84 5.40 1.14 -8.88
N VAL A 85 5.15 0.40 -7.81
CA VAL A 85 5.57 -1.01 -7.68
C VAL A 85 4.33 -1.84 -7.40
N PRO A 86 4.05 -2.89 -8.21
CA PRO A 86 2.95 -3.80 -7.94
C PRO A 86 3.17 -4.57 -6.63
N ILE A 87 2.07 -5.00 -6.01
CA ILE A 87 2.09 -5.91 -4.87
C ILE A 87 1.32 -7.15 -5.30
N GLU A 88 2.03 -8.25 -5.49
CA GLU A 88 1.46 -9.51 -6.01
C GLU A 88 1.54 -10.64 -4.98
N ASP A 89 2.47 -10.56 -4.02
CA ASP A 89 2.71 -11.59 -3.01
C ASP A 89 3.19 -11.05 -1.65
N ASP A 90 3.56 -11.98 -0.76
CA ASP A 90 4.05 -11.67 0.59
C ASP A 90 5.40 -10.95 0.57
N ASP A 91 6.29 -11.23 -0.39
CA ASP A 91 7.61 -10.62 -0.48
C ASP A 91 7.47 -9.13 -0.85
N ASP A 92 6.55 -8.79 -1.77
CA ASP A 92 6.23 -7.41 -2.12
C ASP A 92 5.66 -6.62 -0.94
N VAL A 93 4.84 -7.26 -0.10
CA VAL A 93 4.29 -6.64 1.11
C VAL A 93 5.39 -6.34 2.12
N GLU A 94 6.32 -7.28 2.31
CA GLU A 94 7.49 -7.07 3.15
C GLU A 94 8.37 -5.93 2.62
N LEU A 95 8.59 -5.86 1.31
CA LEU A 95 9.31 -4.77 0.66
C LEU A 95 8.61 -3.43 0.87
N MET A 96 7.30 -3.35 0.62
CA MET A 96 6.49 -2.15 0.83
C MET A 96 6.69 -1.62 2.26
N PHE A 97 6.55 -2.47 3.29
CA PHE A 97 6.77 -2.07 4.68
C PHE A 97 8.23 -1.76 5.00
N GLY A 98 9.19 -2.50 4.41
CA GLY A 98 10.62 -2.28 4.56
C GLY A 98 11.07 -0.90 4.09
N VAL A 99 10.49 -0.39 3.00
CA VAL A 99 10.74 0.98 2.53
C VAL A 99 10.23 2.02 3.54
N VAL A 100 9.11 1.75 4.23
CA VAL A 100 8.55 2.68 5.25
C VAL A 100 9.42 2.71 6.51
N VAL A 101 9.80 1.54 7.01
CA VAL A 101 10.53 1.39 8.28
C VAL A 101 11.98 1.88 8.15
N SER A 102 12.65 1.62 7.03
CA SER A 102 14.04 2.07 6.79
C SER A 102 14.17 3.58 6.62
N LYS A 103 13.12 4.26 6.14
CA LYS A 103 13.18 5.71 5.84
C LYS A 103 12.63 6.60 6.96
N GLY A 104 12.06 6.06 8.04
CA GLY A 104 11.38 6.87 9.07
C GLY A 104 10.31 7.81 8.48
N THR A 105 9.83 7.48 7.28
CA THR A 105 9.07 8.37 6.40
C THR A 105 7.64 7.87 6.38
N HIS A 106 6.67 8.76 6.59
CA HIS A 106 5.27 8.49 6.33
C HIS A 106 5.08 8.22 4.82
N ILE A 107 5.21 6.96 4.40
CA ILE A 107 5.02 6.58 3.01
C ILE A 107 3.53 6.42 2.73
N GLN A 108 3.07 7.21 1.76
CA GLN A 108 1.82 7.04 1.03
C GLN A 108 1.83 5.67 0.32
N ASN A 109 1.32 4.62 0.98
CA ASN A 109 1.07 3.33 0.34
C ASN A 109 -0.26 3.42 -0.44
N ASP A 110 -0.15 3.84 -1.71
CA ASP A 110 -1.26 4.03 -2.64
C ASP A 110 -1.77 2.69 -3.19
N LEU A 111 -2.58 1.97 -2.39
CA LEU A 111 -3.16 0.67 -2.76
C LEU A 111 -4.37 0.83 -3.69
N GLU A 112 -4.22 0.44 -4.96
CA GLU A 112 -5.32 0.36 -5.94
C GLU A 112 -6.19 -0.88 -5.73
N CYS A 113 -7.41 -0.86 -6.24
CA CYS A 113 -8.21 -2.04 -6.48
C CYS A 113 -8.91 -1.86 -7.83
N SER A 114 -8.77 -2.80 -8.75
CA SER A 114 -9.45 -2.76 -10.05
C SER A 114 -10.46 -3.89 -10.17
N SER A 115 -11.75 -3.56 -10.22
CA SER A 115 -12.80 -4.49 -10.63
C SER A 115 -12.80 -4.65 -12.16
N ASN A 116 -12.48 -5.84 -12.67
CA ASN A 116 -12.82 -6.17 -14.06
C ASN A 116 -14.32 -6.50 -14.11
N HIS A 117 -15.12 -5.65 -14.74
CA HIS A 117 -16.43 -6.06 -15.26
C HIS A 117 -16.22 -6.76 -16.60
N LEU A 118 -16.61 -8.03 -16.67
CA LEU A 118 -16.86 -8.75 -17.93
C LEU A 118 -18.13 -8.21 -18.60
#